data_AF-T0PTQ9-F1
#
_entry.id   AF-T0PTQ9-F1
#
_cell.length_a   1.000
_cell.length_b   1.000
_cell.length_c   1.000
_cell.angle_alpha   90.00
_cell.angle_beta   90.00
_cell.angle_gamma   90.00
#
_symmetry.space_group_name_H-M   'P 1'
#
loop_
_entity.id
_entity.type
_entity.pdbx_description
1 polymer ?
#
loop_
_entity_poly.entity_id
_entity_poly.type
_entity_poly.pdbx_seq_one_letter_code
_entity_poly.pdbx_strand_id
1 'polypeptide(L)'
;MYQLAIGKTPTPYLESYWNRIQLPTFFFVLVYVLCEFTAPFSTNMRIYAGIATVFFLWIMGVQYIEVFGSISYLLPMMRHMIADVSSFLVYYWSIQCAYTCAYYLLFKSQGESETFAPYATVLESFITTYLLLLLSHATIVVVMLLNVLIAMMSKTMGAYIEEAKVEATVTFAECVLRMEKTKTFKTSKERLDKAVNGEEYKKHMISVQRTMRREKRNGEERHSLKQ
;
A
#
# COMPACT_ATOMS: atom_id res chain seq x y z
N MET A 1 25.12 10.96 -16.02
CA MET A 1 24.32 12.11 -15.55
C MET A 1 22.90 11.69 -15.14
N TYR A 2 22.75 10.74 -14.20
CA TYR A 2 21.43 10.39 -13.62
C TYR A 2 21.49 10.19 -12.09
N GLN A 3 22.66 10.43 -11.49
CA GLN A 3 22.93 10.19 -10.07
C GLN A 3 22.92 11.49 -9.22
N LEU A 4 22.32 12.57 -9.74
CA LEU A 4 22.34 13.90 -9.12
C LEU A 4 20.95 14.49 -8.83
N ALA A 5 19.87 13.78 -9.17
CA ALA A 5 18.49 14.25 -8.99
C ALA A 5 17.76 13.68 -7.75
N ILE A 6 18.33 12.70 -7.05
CA ILE A 6 17.71 12.11 -5.85
C ILE A 6 18.51 12.57 -4.64
N GLY A 7 18.06 13.69 -4.07
CA GLY A 7 18.59 14.23 -2.83
C GLY A 7 18.56 13.19 -1.71
N LYS A 8 19.75 12.93 -1.15
CA LYS A 8 19.98 12.17 0.07
C LYS A 8 19.27 12.80 1.25
N THR A 9 18.11 12.28 1.60
CA THR A 9 17.82 11.64 2.90
C THR A 9 16.58 10.77 2.67
N PRO A 10 16.66 9.43 2.76
CA PRO A 10 15.43 8.66 2.85
C PRO A 10 14.71 9.17 4.09
N THR A 11 13.55 9.79 3.90
CA THR A 11 12.73 10.16 5.05
C THR A 11 12.46 8.88 5.84
N PRO A 12 12.48 8.90 7.19
CA PRO A 12 12.25 7.69 8.01
C PRO A 12 10.92 6.99 7.69
N TYR A 13 10.02 7.66 6.97
CA TYR A 13 8.82 7.10 6.39
C TYR A 13 9.10 6.08 5.25
N LEU A 14 10.04 6.34 4.34
CA LEU A 14 10.35 5.45 3.19
C LEU A 14 11.23 4.25 3.56
N GLU A 15 11.78 4.22 4.78
CA GLU A 15 12.60 3.12 5.29
C GLU A 15 11.73 1.91 5.71
N SER A 16 10.46 2.16 6.05
CA SER A 16 9.49 1.11 6.35
C SER A 16 9.00 0.42 5.07
N TYR A 17 9.24 -0.89 4.98
CA TYR A 17 8.81 -1.73 3.86
C TYR A 17 7.32 -1.63 3.55
N TRP A 18 6.49 -1.46 4.59
CA TRP A 18 5.05 -1.25 4.46
C TRP A 18 4.69 0.04 3.75
N ASN A 19 5.38 1.13 4.06
CA ASN A 19 5.17 2.40 3.36
C ASN A 19 5.58 2.29 1.89
N ARG A 20 6.60 1.48 1.56
CA ARG A 20 7.05 1.27 0.18
C ARG A 20 6.06 0.45 -0.66
N ILE A 21 5.29 -0.46 -0.06
CA ILE A 21 4.20 -1.20 -0.73
C ILE A 21 2.91 -0.39 -0.79
N GLN A 22 2.65 0.43 0.23
CA GLN A 22 1.43 1.20 0.35
C GLN A 22 1.39 2.43 -0.57
N LEU A 23 2.53 3.08 -0.79
CA LEU A 23 2.64 4.29 -1.63
C LEU A 23 2.29 4.03 -3.11
N PRO A 24 2.77 2.95 -3.76
CA PRO A 24 2.34 2.58 -5.11
C PRO A 24 0.84 2.37 -5.23
N THR A 25 0.21 1.72 -4.25
CA THR A 25 -1.24 1.45 -4.30
C THR A 25 -2.06 2.73 -4.15
N PHE A 26 -1.68 3.63 -3.24
CA PHE A 26 -2.34 4.93 -3.12
C PHE A 26 -2.12 5.80 -4.35
N PHE A 27 -0.91 5.77 -4.92
CA PHE A 27 -0.62 6.45 -6.18
C PHE A 27 -1.49 5.90 -7.32
N PHE A 28 -1.63 4.58 -7.42
CA PHE A 28 -2.45 3.91 -8.44
C PHE A 28 -3.93 4.28 -8.32
N VAL A 29 -4.50 4.23 -7.10
CA VAL A 29 -5.88 4.66 -6.85
C VAL A 29 -6.06 6.15 -7.14
N LEU A 30 -5.11 6.99 -6.76
CA LEU A 30 -5.17 8.43 -7.00
C LEU A 30 -5.10 8.74 -8.50
N VAL A 31 -4.22 8.10 -9.25
CA VAL A 31 -4.15 8.22 -10.72
C VAL A 31 -5.46 7.74 -11.35
N TYR A 32 -6.00 6.60 -10.91
CA TYR A 32 -7.28 6.09 -11.41
C TYR A 32 -8.42 7.10 -11.21
N VAL A 33 -8.54 7.68 -10.00
CA VAL A 33 -9.58 8.67 -9.68
C VAL A 33 -9.36 10.00 -10.43
N LEU A 34 -8.12 10.49 -10.54
CA LEU A 34 -7.82 11.72 -11.28
C LEU A 34 -8.06 11.56 -12.78
N CYS A 35 -7.73 10.40 -13.35
CA CYS A 35 -7.99 10.13 -14.75
C CYS A 35 -9.50 10.04 -15.04
N GLU A 36 -10.30 9.40 -14.19
CA GLU A 36 -11.78 9.39 -14.35
C GLU A 36 -12.37 10.81 -14.24
N PHE A 37 -11.78 11.69 -13.41
CA PHE A 37 -12.26 13.07 -13.23
C PHE A 37 -11.87 14.01 -14.38
N THR A 38 -10.71 13.80 -15.01
CA THR A 38 -10.19 14.67 -16.08
C THR A 38 -10.67 14.27 -17.48
N ALA A 39 -10.91 12.98 -17.72
CA ALA A 39 -11.50 12.48 -18.96
C ALA A 39 -12.27 11.18 -18.69
N PRO A 40 -13.60 11.11 -18.91
CA PRO A 40 -14.34 9.87 -18.73
C PRO A 40 -13.82 8.81 -19.70
N PHE A 41 -13.30 7.70 -19.17
CA PHE A 41 -12.79 6.60 -19.98
C PHE A 41 -13.91 5.87 -20.72
N SER A 42 -13.56 5.24 -21.84
CA SER A 42 -14.43 4.27 -22.52
C SER A 42 -14.85 3.14 -21.56
N THR A 43 -16.10 2.68 -21.67
CA THR A 43 -16.73 1.70 -20.78
C THR A 43 -15.86 0.47 -20.53
N ASN A 44 -15.17 -0.04 -21.55
CA ASN A 44 -14.31 -1.21 -21.44
C ASN A 44 -13.08 -0.95 -20.55
N MET A 45 -12.41 0.18 -20.74
CA MET A 45 -11.19 0.55 -19.98
C MET A 45 -11.52 0.74 -18.50
N ARG A 46 -12.67 1.34 -18.19
CA ARG A 46 -13.14 1.54 -16.82
C ARG A 46 -13.40 0.22 -16.09
N ILE A 47 -13.96 -0.78 -16.77
CA ILE A 47 -14.21 -2.09 -16.18
C ILE A 47 -12.88 -2.79 -15.85
N TYR A 48 -11.95 -2.85 -16.81
CA TYR A 48 -10.65 -3.51 -16.59
C TYR A 48 -9.82 -2.84 -15.49
N ALA A 49 -9.74 -1.50 -15.52
CA ALA A 49 -9.00 -0.74 -14.51
C ALA A 49 -9.70 -0.75 -13.14
N GLY A 50 -11.03 -0.74 -13.11
CA GLY A 50 -11.83 -0.84 -11.88
C GLY A 50 -11.65 -2.18 -11.17
N ILE A 51 -11.71 -3.29 -11.91
CA ILE A 51 -11.48 -4.63 -11.36
C ILE A 51 -10.08 -4.74 -10.74
N ALA A 52 -9.05 -4.27 -11.47
CA ALA A 52 -7.69 -4.27 -10.95
C ALA A 52 -7.55 -3.42 -9.70
N THR A 53 -8.13 -2.21 -9.68
CA THR A 53 -8.08 -1.29 -8.53
C THR A 53 -8.77 -1.89 -7.30
N VAL A 54 -9.95 -2.50 -7.48
CA VAL A 54 -10.67 -3.19 -6.40
C VAL A 54 -9.84 -4.37 -5.88
N PHE A 55 -9.23 -5.15 -6.76
CA PHE A 55 -8.36 -6.26 -6.36
C PHE A 55 -7.15 -5.79 -5.52
N PHE A 56 -6.46 -4.74 -5.95
CA PHE A 56 -5.36 -4.16 -5.16
C PHE A 56 -5.86 -3.60 -3.82
N LEU A 57 -7.05 -3.02 -3.77
CA LEU A 57 -7.66 -2.55 -2.53
C LEU A 57 -7.93 -3.70 -1.56
N TRP A 58 -8.41 -4.85 -2.05
CA TRP A 58 -8.58 -6.05 -1.24
C TRP A 58 -7.25 -6.59 -0.68
N ILE A 59 -6.18 -6.54 -1.48
CA ILE A 59 -4.84 -6.91 -1.02
C ILE A 59 -4.35 -5.95 0.08
N MET A 60 -4.59 -4.64 -0.07
CA MET A 60 -4.34 -3.67 1.02
C MET A 60 -5.21 -3.95 2.26
N GLY A 61 -6.38 -4.55 2.07
CA GLY A 61 -7.25 -5.05 3.13
C GLY A 61 -6.53 -5.99 4.11
N VAL A 62 -5.59 -6.81 3.61
CA VAL A 62 -4.80 -7.74 4.42
C VAL A 62 -3.91 -6.99 5.43
N GLN A 63 -3.53 -5.74 5.16
CA GLN A 63 -2.71 -4.92 6.07
C GLN A 63 -3.46 -4.55 7.36
N TYR A 64 -4.79 -4.47 7.32
CA TYR A 64 -5.59 -4.23 8.53
C TYR A 64 -5.43 -5.35 9.56
N ILE A 65 -4.93 -6.52 9.17
CA ILE A 65 -4.63 -7.62 10.08
C ILE A 65 -3.49 -7.27 11.06
N GLU A 66 -2.60 -6.33 10.70
CA GLU A 66 -1.52 -5.86 11.58
C GLU A 66 -2.05 -5.27 12.89
N VAL A 67 -3.26 -4.69 12.87
CA VAL A 67 -3.90 -4.08 14.05
C VAL A 67 -4.28 -5.12 15.10
N PHE A 68 -4.48 -6.37 14.70
CA PHE A 68 -4.81 -7.46 15.61
C PHE A 68 -3.52 -8.09 16.15
N GLY A 69 -3.22 -7.83 17.43
CA GLY A 69 -2.03 -8.37 18.10
C GLY A 69 -1.91 -9.90 18.08
N SER A 70 -3.02 -10.63 17.91
CA SER A 70 -3.04 -12.10 17.85
C SER A 70 -2.82 -12.68 16.44
N ILE A 71 -2.85 -11.88 15.38
CA ILE A 71 -2.77 -12.36 13.97
C ILE A 71 -1.66 -11.61 13.20
N SER A 72 -1.16 -10.50 13.75
CA SER A 72 -0.10 -9.67 13.18
C SER A 72 1.19 -10.43 12.86
N TYR A 73 1.47 -11.56 13.53
CA TYR A 73 2.62 -12.42 13.22
C TYR A 73 2.52 -13.15 11.87
N LEU A 74 1.33 -13.31 11.31
CA LEU A 74 1.14 -13.95 10.00
C LEU A 74 1.66 -13.10 8.85
N LEU A 75 1.74 -11.78 9.05
CA LEU A 75 2.07 -10.82 8.01
C LEU A 75 3.58 -10.77 7.67
N PRO A 76 4.53 -10.73 8.63
CA PRO A 76 5.95 -10.94 8.33
C PRO A 76 6.23 -12.38 7.87
N MET A 77 5.44 -13.35 8.33
CA MET A 77 5.55 -14.75 7.92
C MET A 77 5.15 -14.97 6.45
N MET A 78 4.01 -14.42 6.04
CA MET A 78 3.56 -14.43 4.64
C MET A 78 4.56 -13.74 3.72
N ARG A 79 5.25 -12.69 4.19
CA ARG A 79 6.27 -11.98 3.41
C ARG A 79 7.46 -12.87 3.04
N HIS A 80 7.98 -13.63 4.00
CA HIS A 80 9.08 -14.56 3.74
C HIS A 80 8.62 -15.68 2.80
N MET A 81 7.41 -16.20 3.02
CA MET A 81 6.82 -17.20 2.15
C MET A 81 6.56 -16.69 0.72
N ILE A 82 6.21 -15.42 0.52
CA ILE A 82 6.06 -14.82 -0.82
C ILE A 82 7.40 -14.76 -1.58
N ALA A 83 8.53 -14.59 -0.89
CA ALA A 83 9.85 -14.62 -1.53
C ALA A 83 10.23 -16.04 -1.99
N ASP A 84 9.88 -17.05 -1.19
CA ASP A 84 10.04 -18.46 -1.58
C ASP A 84 9.14 -18.80 -2.77
N VAL A 85 7.88 -18.34 -2.75
CA VAL A 85 6.92 -18.52 -3.86
C VAL A 85 7.37 -17.78 -5.12
N SER A 86 7.95 -16.58 -5.02
CA SER A 86 8.39 -15.82 -6.20
C SER A 86 9.56 -16.51 -6.90
N SER A 87 10.50 -17.05 -6.12
CA SER A 87 11.61 -17.84 -6.63
C SER A 87 11.10 -19.06 -7.39
N PHE A 88 10.12 -19.78 -6.82
CA PHE A 88 9.45 -20.88 -7.50
C PHE A 88 8.68 -20.46 -8.76
N LEU A 89 7.98 -19.32 -8.71
CA LEU A 89 7.17 -18.81 -9.82
C LEU A 89 8.05 -18.45 -11.02
N VAL A 90 9.27 -17.94 -10.79
CA VAL A 90 10.27 -17.71 -11.86
C VAL A 90 10.65 -19.03 -12.55
N TYR A 91 10.88 -20.10 -11.79
CA TYR A 91 11.14 -21.43 -12.38
C TYR A 91 9.93 -21.93 -13.18
N TYR A 92 8.72 -21.84 -12.63
CA TYR A 92 7.50 -22.23 -13.32
C TYR A 92 7.28 -21.43 -14.62
N TRP A 93 7.48 -20.11 -14.57
CA TRP A 93 7.35 -19.22 -15.73
C TRP A 93 8.36 -19.57 -16.82
N SER A 94 9.60 -19.87 -16.45
CA SER A 94 10.64 -20.26 -17.42
C SER A 94 10.31 -21.56 -18.16
N ILE A 95 9.78 -22.57 -17.44
CA ILE A 95 9.33 -23.84 -18.03
C ILE A 95 8.16 -23.58 -18.99
N GLN A 96 7.22 -22.72 -18.61
CA GLN A 96 6.08 -22.39 -19.46
C GLN A 96 6.47 -21.64 -20.73
N CYS A 97 7.42 -20.72 -20.66
CA CYS A 97 7.96 -20.07 -21.85
C CYS A 97 8.61 -21.09 -22.78
N ALA A 98 9.39 -22.04 -22.25
CA ALA A 98 10.03 -23.08 -23.05
C ALA A 98 9.01 -23.97 -23.79
N TYR A 99 7.96 -24.43 -23.10
CA TYR A 99 6.90 -25.22 -23.73
C TYR A 99 6.12 -24.42 -24.76
N THR A 100 5.78 -23.16 -24.46
CA THR A 100 5.08 -22.28 -25.41
C THR A 100 5.88 -22.11 -26.70
N CYS A 101 7.20 -21.91 -26.60
CA CYS A 101 8.07 -21.82 -27.78
C CYS A 101 8.12 -23.15 -28.56
N ALA A 102 8.22 -24.29 -27.87
CA ALA A 102 8.25 -25.59 -28.52
C ALA A 102 6.94 -25.90 -29.28
N TYR A 103 5.79 -25.66 -28.65
CA TYR A 103 4.48 -25.85 -29.28
C TYR A 103 4.22 -24.86 -30.41
N TYR A 104 4.62 -23.59 -30.24
CA TYR A 104 4.54 -22.60 -31.30
C TYR A 104 5.33 -23.03 -32.54
N LEU A 105 6.56 -23.51 -32.38
CA LEU A 105 7.39 -23.98 -33.49
C LEU A 105 6.83 -25.26 -34.13
N LEU A 106 6.32 -26.19 -33.32
CA LEU A 106 5.77 -27.46 -33.80
C LEU A 106 4.54 -27.22 -34.69
N PHE A 107 3.59 -26.39 -34.25
CA PHE A 107 2.37 -26.14 -35.03
C PHE A 107 2.57 -25.14 -36.16
N LYS A 108 3.51 -24.21 -36.04
CA LYS A 108 3.96 -23.38 -37.17
C LYS A 108 4.55 -24.21 -38.32
N SER A 109 5.13 -25.37 -38.02
CA SER A 109 5.68 -26.28 -39.03
C SER A 109 4.63 -27.11 -39.78
N GLN A 110 3.41 -27.28 -39.25
CA GLN A 110 2.39 -28.17 -39.81
C GLN A 110 1.46 -27.52 -40.84
N GLY A 111 1.66 -26.25 -41.16
CA GLY A 111 0.92 -25.55 -42.21
C GLY A 111 -0.43 -24.99 -41.78
N GLU A 112 -0.94 -24.05 -42.56
CA GLU A 112 -2.11 -23.21 -42.29
C GLU A 112 -3.42 -24.00 -42.51
N SER A 113 -3.76 -24.91 -41.60
CA SER A 113 -5.07 -25.57 -41.55
C SER A 113 -6.00 -24.85 -40.57
N GLU A 114 -7.31 -24.80 -40.86
CA GLU A 114 -8.31 -24.12 -40.01
C GLU A 114 -8.39 -24.69 -38.57
N THR A 115 -7.82 -25.87 -38.33
CA THR A 115 -7.74 -26.51 -37.00
C THR A 115 -6.60 -25.95 -36.14
N PHE A 116 -5.61 -25.28 -36.73
CA PHE A 116 -4.44 -24.70 -36.04
C PHE A 116 -4.48 -23.17 -35.88
N ALA A 117 -5.61 -22.54 -36.24
CA ALA A 117 -5.86 -21.12 -36.02
C ALA A 117 -5.49 -20.59 -34.61
N PRO A 118 -5.74 -21.31 -33.49
CA PRO A 118 -5.37 -20.81 -32.15
C PRO A 118 -3.87 -20.80 -31.82
N TYR A 119 -2.99 -21.18 -32.76
CA TYR A 119 -1.52 -21.09 -32.60
C TYR A 119 -0.86 -20.03 -33.50
N ALA A 120 -1.67 -19.20 -34.18
CA ALA A 120 -1.17 -18.16 -35.07
C ALA A 120 -0.34 -17.11 -34.31
N THR A 121 -0.76 -16.75 -33.09
CA THR A 121 -0.05 -15.79 -32.24
C THR A 121 0.64 -16.47 -31.06
N VAL A 122 1.74 -15.87 -30.60
CA VAL A 122 2.48 -16.36 -29.41
C VAL A 122 1.60 -16.30 -28.15
N LEU A 123 0.68 -15.33 -28.08
CA LEU A 123 -0.21 -15.12 -26.95
C LEU A 123 -1.33 -16.18 -26.89
N GLU A 124 -1.94 -16.51 -28.02
CA GLU A 124 -2.92 -17.60 -28.09
C GLU A 124 -2.25 -18.97 -27.91
N SER A 125 -1.03 -19.13 -28.43
CA SER A 125 -0.21 -20.32 -28.17
C SER A 125 0.10 -20.46 -26.68
N PHE A 126 0.37 -19.36 -25.97
CA PHE A 126 0.61 -19.37 -24.53
C PHE A 126 -0.63 -19.80 -23.75
N ILE A 127 -1.81 -19.26 -24.07
CA ILE A 127 -3.07 -19.61 -23.40
C ILE A 127 -3.43 -21.08 -23.66
N THR A 128 -3.30 -21.51 -24.92
CA THR A 128 -3.61 -22.89 -25.32
C THR A 128 -2.62 -23.89 -24.69
N THR A 129 -1.32 -23.56 -24.66
CA THR A 129 -0.29 -24.37 -23.99
C THR A 129 -0.52 -24.42 -22.48
N TYR A 130 -0.94 -23.32 -21.86
CA TYR A 130 -1.30 -23.28 -20.46
C TYR A 130 -2.49 -24.21 -20.16
N LEU A 131 -3.57 -24.12 -20.95
CA LEU A 131 -4.74 -24.98 -20.81
C LEU A 131 -4.40 -26.45 -21.05
N LEU A 132 -3.58 -26.75 -22.05
CA LEU A 132 -3.15 -28.12 -22.35
C LEU A 132 -2.25 -28.68 -21.25
N LEU A 133 -1.26 -27.92 -20.77
CA LEU A 133 -0.42 -28.35 -19.64
C LEU A 133 -1.29 -28.58 -18.40
N LEU A 134 -2.30 -27.72 -18.19
CA LEU A 134 -3.27 -27.82 -17.09
C LEU A 134 -4.28 -28.97 -17.26
N LEU A 135 -4.40 -29.57 -18.44
CA LEU A 135 -5.31 -30.69 -18.69
C LEU A 135 -4.60 -32.04 -18.82
N SER A 136 -3.41 -32.10 -19.45
CA SER A 136 -2.73 -33.35 -19.79
C SER A 136 -1.58 -33.74 -18.86
N HIS A 137 -0.85 -32.75 -18.32
CA HIS A 137 0.32 -32.97 -17.45
C HIS A 137 0.12 -32.43 -16.01
N ALA A 138 -1.02 -31.78 -15.77
CA ALA A 138 -1.23 -30.92 -14.62
C ALA A 138 -1.35 -31.63 -13.29
N THR A 139 -2.03 -32.77 -13.24
CA THR A 139 -2.28 -33.41 -11.95
C THR A 139 -1.03 -34.02 -11.35
N ILE A 140 0.00 -34.32 -12.14
CA ILE A 140 1.23 -34.93 -11.64
C ILE A 140 2.31 -33.86 -11.45
N VAL A 141 2.61 -33.07 -12.48
CA VAL A 141 3.71 -32.10 -12.41
C VAL A 141 3.35 -30.93 -11.52
N VAL A 142 2.12 -30.39 -11.62
CA VAL A 142 1.71 -29.27 -10.74
C VAL A 142 1.53 -29.76 -9.31
N VAL A 143 0.94 -30.93 -9.07
CA VAL A 143 0.83 -31.48 -7.69
C VAL A 143 2.20 -31.82 -7.12
N MET A 144 3.11 -32.41 -7.89
CA MET A 144 4.47 -32.69 -7.43
C MET A 144 5.23 -31.40 -7.12
N LEU A 145 5.15 -30.39 -7.99
CA LEU A 145 5.77 -29.09 -7.78
C LEU A 145 5.15 -28.33 -6.60
N LEU A 146 3.83 -28.38 -6.43
CA LEU A 146 3.13 -27.83 -5.28
C LEU A 146 3.50 -28.56 -4.00
N ASN A 147 3.63 -29.88 -4.02
CA ASN A 147 4.03 -30.67 -2.86
C ASN A 147 5.47 -30.35 -2.45
N VAL A 148 6.39 -30.19 -3.41
CA VAL A 148 7.77 -29.75 -3.15
C VAL A 148 7.78 -28.31 -2.65
N LEU A 149 6.97 -27.42 -3.21
CA LEU A 149 6.83 -26.04 -2.74
C LEU A 149 6.31 -26.02 -1.29
N ILE A 150 5.23 -26.73 -0.99
CA ILE A 150 4.68 -26.82 0.37
C ILE A 150 5.71 -27.43 1.32
N ALA A 151 6.47 -28.43 0.89
CA ALA A 151 7.54 -29.03 1.70
C ALA A 151 8.70 -28.06 1.95
N MET A 152 9.12 -27.30 0.93
CA MET A 152 10.13 -26.25 1.04
C MET A 152 9.65 -25.15 1.98
N MET A 153 8.44 -24.65 1.75
CA MET A 153 7.78 -23.63 2.58
C MET A 153 7.58 -24.13 4.01
N SER A 154 7.23 -25.39 4.23
CA SER A 154 7.05 -25.95 5.58
C SER A 154 8.38 -26.04 6.34
N LYS A 155 9.48 -26.40 5.65
CA LYS A 155 10.83 -26.40 6.23
C LYS A 155 11.33 -25.00 6.54
N THR A 156 11.16 -24.04 5.63
CA THR A 156 11.59 -22.66 5.83
C THR A 156 10.72 -21.95 6.88
N MET A 157 9.41 -22.18 6.85
CA MET A 157 8.45 -21.68 7.83
C MET A 157 8.83 -22.09 9.26
N GLY A 158 9.21 -23.34 9.48
CA GLY A 158 9.67 -23.81 10.80
C GLY A 158 10.86 -23.03 11.35
N ALA A 159 11.79 -22.60 10.48
CA ALA A 159 12.95 -21.81 10.87
C ALA A 159 12.61 -20.33 11.12
N TYR A 160 11.67 -19.77 10.34
CA TYR A 160 11.33 -18.33 10.38
C TYR A 160 10.22 -17.96 11.38
N ILE A 161 9.49 -18.92 11.97
CA ILE A 161 8.38 -18.62 12.90
C ILE A 161 8.82 -17.80 14.11
N GLU A 162 9.94 -18.15 14.75
CA GLU A 162 10.39 -17.46 15.97
C GLU A 162 10.92 -16.06 15.67
N GLU A 163 11.65 -15.89 14.57
CA GLU A 163 12.10 -14.57 14.09
C GLU A 163 10.89 -13.70 13.70
N ALA A 164 9.90 -14.27 13.01
CA ALA A 164 8.68 -13.57 12.62
C ALA A 164 7.83 -13.12 13.83
N LYS A 165 7.79 -13.89 14.92
CA LYS A 165 7.10 -13.48 16.16
C LYS A 165 7.78 -12.26 16.81
N VAL A 166 9.11 -12.24 16.80
CA VAL A 166 9.88 -11.11 17.32
C VAL A 166 9.67 -9.89 16.42
N GLU A 167 9.79 -10.04 15.10
CA GLU A 167 9.56 -8.96 14.13
C GLU A 167 8.13 -8.41 14.23
N ALA A 168 7.12 -9.26 14.44
CA ALA A 168 5.74 -8.85 14.65
C ALA A 168 5.53 -8.05 15.93
N THR A 169 6.20 -8.43 17.02
CA THR A 169 6.15 -7.72 18.30
C THR A 169 6.80 -6.34 18.17
N VAL A 170 7.94 -6.26 17.47
CA VAL A 170 8.62 -4.99 17.18
C VAL A 170 7.74 -4.10 16.31
N THR A 171 7.19 -4.63 15.22
CA THR A 171 6.31 -3.89 14.31
C THR A 171 5.07 -3.38 15.04
N PHE A 172 4.46 -4.20 15.90
CA PHE A 172 3.33 -3.78 16.74
C PHE A 172 3.71 -2.65 17.69
N ALA A 173 4.84 -2.78 18.41
CA ALA A 173 5.32 -1.74 19.31
C ALA A 173 5.61 -0.43 18.57
N GLU A 174 6.23 -0.49 17.39
CA GLU A 174 6.46 0.67 16.53
C GLU A 174 5.14 1.32 16.07
N CYS A 175 4.15 0.51 15.69
CA CYS A 175 2.85 0.98 15.24
C CYS A 175 2.09 1.68 16.39
N VAL A 176 2.09 1.07 17.58
CA VAL A 176 1.52 1.68 18.80
C VAL A 176 2.24 2.98 19.15
N LEU A 177 3.58 2.99 19.17
CA LEU A 177 4.37 4.20 19.44
C LEU A 177 4.09 5.31 18.40
N ARG A 178 3.91 4.96 17.13
CA ARG A 178 3.55 5.92 16.07
C ARG A 178 2.15 6.49 16.30
N MET A 179 1.18 5.64 16.63
CA MET A 179 -0.18 6.06 16.97
C MET A 179 -0.19 6.98 18.20
N GLU A 180 0.63 6.68 19.21
CA GLU A 180 0.76 7.49 20.42
C GLU A 180 1.39 8.85 20.12
N LYS A 181 2.51 8.89 19.38
CA LYS A 181 3.15 10.16 18.95
C LYS A 181 2.20 11.05 18.17
N THR A 182 1.35 10.48 17.31
CA THR A 182 0.36 11.24 16.53
C THR A 182 -0.74 11.82 17.41
N LYS A 183 -1.20 11.08 18.44
CA LYS A 183 -2.18 11.57 19.42
C LYS A 183 -1.58 12.66 20.30
N THR A 184 -0.39 12.44 20.85
CA THR A 184 0.32 13.39 21.71
C THR A 184 0.62 14.69 20.97
N PHE A 185 1.04 14.63 19.70
CA PHE A 185 1.26 15.82 18.88
C PHE A 185 -0.03 16.63 18.66
N LYS A 186 -1.16 15.95 18.39
CA LYS A 186 -2.46 16.62 18.28
C LYS A 186 -2.88 17.29 19.60
N THR A 187 -2.79 16.59 20.73
CA THR A 187 -3.13 17.14 22.04
C THR A 187 -2.21 18.30 22.44
N SER A 188 -0.92 18.21 22.14
CA SER A 188 0.05 19.28 22.42
C SER A 188 -0.24 20.53 21.58
N LYS A 189 -0.55 20.37 20.29
CA LYS A 189 -0.91 21.49 19.41
C LYS A 189 -2.21 22.16 19.86
N GLU A 190 -3.22 21.37 20.23
CA GLU A 190 -4.50 21.90 20.70
C GLU A 190 -4.38 22.66 22.03
N ARG A 191 -3.48 22.23 22.93
CA ARG A 191 -3.14 22.96 24.15
C ARG A 191 -2.42 24.27 23.86
N LEU A 192 -1.52 24.28 22.87
CA LEU A 192 -0.80 25.49 22.46
C LEU A 192 -1.76 26.51 21.85
N ASP A 193 -2.66 26.08 20.96
CA ASP A 193 -3.66 26.95 20.33
C ASP A 193 -4.63 27.53 21.38
N LYS A 194 -5.04 26.75 22.39
CA LYS A 194 -5.85 27.25 23.52
C LYS A 194 -5.09 28.22 24.43
N ALA A 195 -3.80 28.02 24.65
CA ALA A 195 -2.97 28.93 25.45
C ALA A 195 -2.75 30.26 24.73
N VAL A 196 -2.47 30.22 23.42
CA VAL A 196 -2.31 31.42 22.58
C VAL A 196 -3.63 32.19 22.50
N ASN A 197 -4.75 31.54 22.18
CA ASN A 197 -6.05 32.19 22.13
C ASN A 197 -6.50 32.70 23.52
N GLY A 198 -6.16 31.99 24.60
CA GLY A 198 -6.47 32.41 25.97
C GLY A 198 -5.65 33.62 26.44
N GLU A 199 -4.37 33.70 26.06
CA GLU A 199 -3.51 34.88 26.27
C GLU A 199 -4.02 36.09 25.48
N GLU A 200 -4.42 35.87 24.23
CA GLU A 200 -4.97 36.92 23.37
C GLU A 200 -6.30 37.45 23.94
N TYR A 201 -7.16 36.55 24.42
CA TYR A 201 -8.41 36.92 25.10
C TYR A 201 -8.15 37.70 26.40
N LYS A 202 -7.15 37.30 27.19
CA LYS A 202 -6.73 38.05 28.39
C LYS A 202 -6.21 39.44 28.04
N LYS A 203 -5.37 39.58 27.01
CA LYS A 203 -4.87 40.88 26.54
C LYS A 203 -6.01 41.78 26.08
N HIS A 204 -6.98 41.23 25.35
CA HIS A 204 -8.16 41.97 24.89
C HIS A 204 -9.06 42.41 26.06
N MET A 205 -9.23 41.58 27.09
CA MET A 205 -9.97 41.97 28.29
C MET A 205 -9.28 43.08 29.08
N ILE A 206 -7.95 43.01 29.23
CA ILE A 206 -7.17 44.02 29.94
C ILE A 206 -7.20 45.36 29.19
N SER A 207 -7.14 45.36 27.85
CA SER A 207 -7.25 46.59 27.06
C SER A 207 -8.63 47.23 27.24
N VAL A 208 -9.72 46.45 27.13
CA VAL A 208 -11.09 46.92 27.35
C VAL A 208 -11.29 47.50 28.75
N GLN A 209 -10.77 46.83 29.78
CA GLN A 209 -10.89 47.28 31.17
C GLN A 209 -10.12 48.60 31.42
N ARG A 210 -9.00 48.82 30.73
CA ARG A 210 -8.27 50.10 30.77
C ARG A 210 -9.05 51.22 30.07
N THR A 211 -9.70 50.94 28.94
CA THR A 211 -10.52 51.92 28.22
C THR A 211 -11.72 52.36 29.05
N MET A 212 -12.44 51.41 29.64
CA MET A 212 -13.58 51.68 30.55
C MET A 212 -13.17 52.53 31.77
N ARG A 213 -11.99 52.28 32.35
CA ARG A 213 -11.46 53.11 33.45
C ARG A 213 -11.07 54.52 33.01
N ARG A 214 -10.62 54.70 31.77
CA ARG A 214 -10.33 56.04 31.22
C ARG A 214 -11.60 56.82 30.97
N GLU A 215 -12.64 56.18 30.45
CA GLU A 215 -13.94 56.83 30.22
C GLU A 215 -14.62 57.28 31.52
N LYS A 216 -14.58 56.46 32.58
CA LYS A 216 -15.11 56.88 33.89
C LYS A 216 -14.40 58.11 34.45
N ARG A 217 -13.07 58.16 34.35
CA ARG A 217 -12.26 59.29 34.83
C ARG A 217 -12.56 60.58 34.05
N ASN A 218 -12.67 60.47 32.73
CA ASN A 218 -13.03 61.58 31.86
C ASN A 218 -14.49 62.04 32.04
N GLY A 219 -15.38 61.15 32.46
CA GLY A 219 -16.78 61.46 32.80
C GLY A 219 -16.91 62.25 34.11
N GLU A 220 -16.11 61.89 35.13
CA GLU A 220 -16.05 62.61 36.41
C GLU A 220 -15.47 64.02 36.24
N GLU A 221 -14.39 64.18 35.46
CA GLU A 221 -13.82 65.51 35.16
C GLU A 221 -14.79 66.43 34.40
N ARG A 222 -15.63 65.87 33.51
CA ARG A 222 -16.68 66.65 32.82
C ARG A 222 -17.84 67.06 33.72
N HIS A 223 -18.11 66.32 34.79
CA HIS A 223 -19.12 66.68 35.78
C HIS A 223 -18.61 67.74 36.76
N SER A 224 -17.32 67.72 37.11
CA SER A 224 -16.69 68.75 37.96
C SER A 224 -16.49 70.10 37.27
N LEU A 225 -16.39 70.14 35.93
CA LEU A 225 -16.29 71.39 35.15
C LEU A 225 -17.64 72.06 34.82
N LYS A 226 -18.76 71.44 35.22
CA LYS A 226 -20.12 71.95 35.01
C LYS A 226 -20.82 72.44 36.30
N GLN A 227 -20.13 72.43 37.43
CA GLN A 227 -20.53 73.12 38.67
C GLN A 227 -19.70 74.39 38.83
#